data_AF-B3E6A8-F1
#
_entry.id   AF-B3E6A8-F1
#
_cell.length_a   1.000
_cell.length_b   1.000
_cell.length_c   1.000
_cell.angle_alpha   90.00
_cell.angle_beta   90.00
_cell.angle_gamma   90.00
#
_symmetry.space_group_name_H-M   'P 1'
#
loop_
_entity.id
_entity.type
_entity.pdbx_description
1 polymer ?
#
loop_
_entity_poly.entity_id
_entity_poly.type
_entity_poly.pdbx_seq_one_letter_code
_entity_poly.pdbx_strand_id
1 'polypeptide(L)'
;MHELDPETVPAQLEKVAGLTHPEWLPDLARLELGCHRAMNIPLPQPEELQTLTINPSLQLLPVPWTHLLTLLTFGKKQDMERVEPGEELVLIWSDPTNRNLRFETALPDHLLALKMVTEGITPEEAAQQANQPIALFDAVLWDAVRKGVLLAPLSRLRRTPAIASQAVDNRFVAAEVFTLQWHLTQSCDLSCKHCYDRSQRAAFPFDRAVTLMQELRDFCWSRFVRPQVSFSGGNPLLHPDFYRIYQAAADHGLMTAILGNATERSNIERLMAIQRPVYYQVSLEGLEEHNDSIRGEGNFKRTIAFLEMLTELGVPNMVMLTLTRNNLDQVIPLAAVLEGITGGLTFNRLALFGEGARLALPTREEYKAFLEQYVAAMPTHPVLALKDSLLNVIYDDRGEPLFGGCAGFGCGAAFNFIAILSDGEVHACRKFPSPIGNILKQSLEEVYNAETAARYRDGSTACHGCKLKPVCGGCLAVTASFGHDPLTSKDPYCFRTK
;
A
#
# COMPACT_ATOMS: atom_id res chain seq x y z
N MET A 1 21.78 37.66 36.10
CA MET A 1 21.98 36.40 35.33
C MET A 1 21.91 36.82 33.88
N HIS A 2 23.05 36.96 33.20
CA HIS A 2 23.03 37.15 31.75
C HIS A 2 22.45 35.86 31.16
N GLU A 3 21.41 35.95 30.33
CA GLU A 3 20.95 34.81 29.54
C GLU A 3 22.16 34.31 28.73
N LEU A 4 22.56 33.07 28.99
CA LEU A 4 23.60 32.41 28.21
C LEU A 4 23.03 32.19 26.81
N ASP A 5 23.69 32.75 25.80
CA ASP A 5 23.36 32.46 24.41
C ASP A 5 23.59 30.97 24.14
N PRO A 6 22.55 30.17 23.83
CA PRO A 6 22.66 28.73 23.59
C PRO A 6 23.71 28.37 22.54
N GLU A 7 23.92 29.24 21.55
CA GLU A 7 24.90 29.07 20.48
C GLU A 7 26.35 29.07 21.00
N THR A 8 26.60 29.70 22.15
CA THR A 8 27.93 29.81 22.75
C THR A 8 28.23 28.74 23.79
N VAL A 9 27.21 28.00 24.25
CA VAL A 9 27.32 27.03 25.34
C VAL A 9 28.33 25.90 25.03
N PRO A 10 28.31 25.24 23.85
CA PRO A 10 29.29 24.20 23.56
C PRO A 10 30.75 24.68 23.64
N ALA A 11 31.05 25.84 23.06
CA ALA A 11 32.40 26.42 23.07
C ALA A 11 32.85 26.89 24.46
N GLN A 12 31.92 27.23 25.34
CA GLN A 12 32.23 27.52 26.73
C GLN A 12 32.54 26.23 27.52
N LEU A 13 31.81 25.15 27.25
CA LEU A 13 32.03 23.85 27.89
C LEU A 13 33.36 23.22 27.49
N GLU A 14 33.84 23.43 26.26
CA GLU A 14 35.18 22.99 25.82
C GLU A 14 36.31 23.51 26.73
N LYS A 15 36.14 24.71 27.33
CA LYS A 15 37.15 25.32 28.21
C LYS A 15 37.23 24.64 29.58
N VAL A 16 36.23 23.86 29.96
CA VAL A 16 36.10 23.23 31.29
C VAL A 16 35.98 21.70 31.22
N ALA A 17 35.87 21.14 30.02
CA ALA A 17 35.83 19.69 29.77
C ALA A 17 37.13 19.02 30.26
N GLY A 18 37.01 17.85 30.90
CA GLY A 18 38.15 17.10 31.45
C GLY A 18 38.76 17.66 32.74
N LEU A 19 38.35 18.85 33.20
CA LEU A 19 38.77 19.42 34.48
C LEU A 19 37.85 19.00 35.63
N THR A 20 36.57 19.36 35.54
CA THR A 20 35.55 19.07 36.56
C THR A 20 34.33 18.33 35.99
N HIS A 21 34.33 18.07 34.68
CA HIS A 21 33.21 17.50 33.93
C HIS A 21 33.70 16.46 32.91
N PRO A 22 32.84 15.53 32.45
CA PRO A 22 33.20 14.56 31.43
C PRO A 22 33.68 15.21 30.12
N GLU A 23 34.62 14.57 29.44
CA GLU A 23 35.20 15.07 28.18
C GLU A 23 34.16 15.19 27.05
N TRP A 24 33.11 14.37 27.08
CA TRP A 24 32.03 14.36 26.09
C TRP A 24 30.99 15.47 26.29
N LEU A 25 31.04 16.23 27.39
CA LEU A 25 30.02 17.23 27.72
C LEU A 25 29.84 18.32 26.65
N PRO A 26 30.90 18.85 26.01
CA PRO A 26 30.73 19.82 24.94
C PRO A 26 29.98 19.26 23.74
N ASP A 27 30.24 18.01 23.36
CA ASP A 27 29.58 17.35 22.24
C ASP A 27 28.11 17.03 22.57
N LEU A 28 27.79 16.67 23.81
CA LEU A 28 26.40 16.58 24.24
C LEU A 28 25.68 17.92 24.08
N ALA A 29 26.32 19.02 24.48
CA ALA A 29 25.74 20.36 24.29
C ALA A 29 25.59 20.72 22.80
N ARG A 30 26.49 20.25 21.91
CA ARG A 30 26.31 20.40 20.46
C ARG A 30 25.10 19.64 19.95
N LEU A 31 24.86 18.42 20.45
CA LEU A 31 23.66 17.65 20.11
C LEU A 31 22.39 18.36 20.60
N GLU A 32 22.36 18.85 21.85
CA GLU A 32 21.24 19.61 22.40
C GLU A 32 20.96 20.91 21.62
N LEU A 33 22.01 21.61 21.20
CA LEU A 33 21.89 22.78 20.32
C LEU A 33 21.31 22.37 18.95
N GLY A 34 21.74 21.23 18.40
CA GLY A 34 21.16 20.64 17.20
C GLY A 34 19.66 20.33 17.36
N CYS A 35 19.25 19.76 18.50
CA CYS A 35 17.84 19.56 18.85
C CYS A 35 17.07 20.89 18.86
N HIS A 36 17.62 21.91 19.52
CA HIS A 36 17.02 23.24 19.57
C HIS A 36 16.85 23.84 18.17
N ARG A 37 17.88 23.79 17.32
CA ARG A 37 17.81 24.28 15.94
C ARG A 37 16.77 23.53 15.12
N ALA A 38 16.78 22.20 15.17
CA ALA A 38 15.84 21.36 14.41
C ALA A 38 14.37 21.66 14.77
N MET A 39 14.05 21.91 16.04
CA MET A 39 12.70 22.29 16.46
C MET A 39 12.26 23.66 15.94
N ASN A 40 13.20 24.62 15.86
CA ASN A 40 12.90 26.01 15.53
C ASN A 40 12.97 26.33 14.02
N ILE A 41 13.54 25.43 13.21
CA ILE A 41 13.52 25.59 11.75
C ILE A 41 12.10 25.32 11.22
N PRO A 42 11.48 26.27 10.50
CA PRO A 42 10.19 26.04 9.86
C PRO A 42 10.36 25.01 8.72
N LEU A 43 9.38 24.11 8.61
CA LEU A 43 9.32 23.15 7.51
C LEU A 43 8.42 23.69 6.40
N PRO A 44 8.77 23.47 5.12
CA PRO A 44 7.93 23.87 3.99
C PRO A 44 6.60 23.12 4.03
N GLN A 45 5.57 23.74 3.48
CA GLN A 45 4.30 23.05 3.31
C GLN A 45 4.45 21.96 2.23
N PRO A 46 3.81 20.78 2.38
CA PRO A 46 3.91 19.71 1.39
C PRO A 46 3.55 20.13 -0.04
N GLU A 47 2.64 21.09 -0.20
CA GLU A 47 2.21 21.65 -1.50
C GLU A 47 3.31 22.48 -2.19
N GLU A 48 4.29 22.99 -1.45
CA GLU A 48 5.38 23.82 -1.97
C GLU A 48 6.48 22.97 -2.63
N LEU A 49 6.55 21.68 -2.30
CA LEU A 49 7.58 20.77 -2.78
C LEU A 49 7.30 20.32 -4.21
N GLN A 50 8.31 20.42 -5.08
CA GLN A 50 8.24 19.98 -6.49
C GLN A 50 9.11 18.75 -6.78
N THR A 51 10.14 18.54 -5.97
CA THR A 51 11.10 17.43 -6.03
C THR A 51 11.38 16.90 -4.64
N LEU A 52 12.09 15.77 -4.55
CA LEU A 52 12.67 15.35 -3.28
C LEU A 52 13.63 16.43 -2.77
N THR A 53 13.52 16.74 -1.48
CA THR A 53 14.31 17.79 -0.82
C THR A 53 14.77 17.28 0.53
N ILE A 54 15.97 17.64 0.96
CA ILE A 54 16.43 17.33 2.32
C ILE A 54 15.54 18.08 3.32
N ASN A 55 15.15 17.44 4.41
CA ASN A 55 14.42 18.12 5.48
C ASN A 55 15.24 19.32 5.98
N PRO A 56 14.74 20.57 5.85
CA PRO A 56 15.52 21.76 6.20
C PRO A 56 15.93 21.83 7.67
N SER A 57 15.21 21.13 8.56
CA SER A 57 15.56 21.04 9.98
C SER A 57 16.71 20.07 10.26
N LEU A 58 17.09 19.23 9.29
CA LEU A 58 18.08 18.18 9.47
C LEU A 58 19.45 18.75 9.82
N GLN A 59 19.96 18.35 10.98
CA GLN A 59 21.33 18.55 11.42
C GLN A 59 22.09 17.24 11.24
N LEU A 60 23.30 17.31 10.71
CA LEU A 60 24.23 16.20 10.58
C LEU A 60 25.49 16.56 11.37
N LEU A 61 25.68 15.92 12.52
CA LEU A 61 26.69 16.32 13.50
C LEU A 61 27.68 15.18 13.75
N PRO A 62 28.96 15.34 13.37
CA PRO A 62 29.99 14.39 13.77
C PRO A 62 30.27 14.52 15.26
N VAL A 63 30.33 13.41 15.97
CA VAL A 63 30.68 13.34 17.39
C VAL A 63 31.79 12.31 17.60
N PRO A 64 32.86 12.63 18.36
CA PRO A 64 33.96 11.71 18.63
C PRO A 64 33.64 10.72 19.76
N TRP A 65 32.35 10.40 19.94
CA TRP A 65 31.87 9.49 20.98
C TRP A 65 30.88 8.47 20.43
N THR A 66 30.98 7.24 20.93
CA THR A 66 29.98 6.20 20.72
C THR A 66 28.95 6.26 21.85
N HIS A 67 27.67 5.98 21.55
CA HIS A 67 26.57 5.98 22.52
C HIS A 67 26.24 7.34 23.18
N LEU A 68 26.86 8.45 22.77
CA LEU A 68 26.55 9.77 23.34
C LEU A 68 25.07 10.14 23.18
N LEU A 69 24.45 9.71 22.09
CA LEU A 69 23.03 9.95 21.78
C LEU A 69 22.08 9.37 22.84
N THR A 70 22.47 8.34 23.58
CA THR A 70 21.62 7.75 24.62
C THR A 70 21.36 8.73 25.77
N LEU A 71 22.25 9.71 25.97
CA LEU A 71 22.08 10.74 26.99
C LEU A 71 20.97 11.74 26.68
N LEU A 72 20.60 11.92 25.40
CA LEU A 72 19.47 12.76 25.01
C LEU A 72 18.10 12.11 25.32
N THR A 73 18.06 10.80 25.48
CA THR A 73 16.82 10.02 25.71
C THR A 73 16.66 9.61 27.16
N PHE A 74 17.74 9.14 27.78
CA PHE A 74 17.73 8.57 29.11
C PHE A 74 18.86 9.20 29.92
N GLY A 75 18.55 10.29 30.64
CA GLY A 75 19.50 10.98 31.52
C GLY A 75 19.85 10.19 32.80
N LYS A 76 20.02 8.87 32.74
CA LYS A 76 20.37 8.04 33.90
C LYS A 76 21.88 7.87 34.01
N LYS A 77 22.37 7.74 35.26
CA LYS A 77 23.79 7.55 35.57
C LYS A 77 24.43 6.36 34.83
N GLN A 78 23.67 5.27 34.64
CA GLN A 78 24.12 4.07 33.92
C GLN A 78 24.36 4.33 32.43
N ASP A 79 23.68 5.30 31.83
CA ASP A 79 23.86 5.66 30.42
C ASP A 79 25.12 6.54 30.22
N MET A 80 25.50 7.31 31.25
CA MET A 80 26.74 8.11 31.25
C MET A 80 28.00 7.23 31.28
N GLU A 81 27.93 6.06 31.93
CA GLU A 81 29.04 5.11 32.03
C GLU A 81 29.27 4.31 30.74
N ARG A 82 28.39 4.44 29.74
CA ARG A 82 28.47 3.76 28.43
C ARG A 82 29.08 4.61 27.32
N VAL A 83 29.31 5.91 27.56
CA VAL A 83 29.90 6.79 26.55
C VAL A 83 31.38 6.51 26.45
N GLU A 84 31.83 6.11 25.27
CA GLU A 84 33.21 5.72 24.99
C GLU A 84 33.75 6.48 23.77
N PRO A 85 35.07 6.74 23.68
CA PRO A 85 35.66 7.33 22.48
C PRO A 85 35.37 6.49 21.23
N GLY A 86 34.93 7.13 20.15
CA GLY A 86 34.67 6.49 18.85
C GLY A 86 33.90 7.43 17.93
N GLU A 87 34.02 7.32 16.62
CA GLU A 87 33.42 8.30 15.70
C GLU A 87 32.00 7.89 15.29
N GLU A 88 31.01 8.69 15.67
CA GLU A 88 29.63 8.58 15.18
C GLU A 88 29.23 9.85 14.43
N LEU A 89 28.29 9.68 13.51
CA LEU A 89 27.62 10.78 12.82
C LEU A 89 26.16 10.76 13.22
N VAL A 90 25.65 11.83 13.82
CA VAL A 90 24.29 11.89 14.36
C VAL A 90 23.41 12.74 13.46
N LEU A 91 22.22 12.21 13.14
CA LEU A 91 21.14 12.94 12.46
C LEU A 91 20.17 13.46 13.51
N ILE A 92 19.74 14.72 13.40
CA ILE A 92 18.69 15.33 14.25
C ILE A 92 17.75 16.13 13.36
N TRP A 93 16.44 15.89 13.42
CA TRP A 93 15.45 16.63 12.61
C TRP A 93 14.07 16.69 13.26
N SER A 94 13.24 17.62 12.81
CA SER A 94 11.82 17.69 13.16
C SER A 94 11.02 16.82 12.17
N ASP A 95 10.20 15.92 12.70
CA ASP A 95 9.28 15.09 11.93
C ASP A 95 8.29 15.97 11.14
N PRO A 96 8.15 15.78 9.82
CA PRO A 96 7.32 16.65 9.00
C PRO A 96 5.81 16.53 9.27
N THR A 97 5.37 15.43 9.89
CA THR A 97 3.95 15.16 10.13
C THR A 97 3.49 15.67 11.50
N ASN A 98 4.27 15.40 12.55
CA ASN A 98 3.86 15.71 13.94
C ASN A 98 4.77 16.73 14.64
N ARG A 99 5.85 17.19 13.98
CA ARG A 99 6.85 18.13 14.49
C ARG A 99 7.66 17.63 15.70
N ASN A 100 7.47 16.38 16.12
CA ASN A 100 8.30 15.78 17.16
C ASN A 100 9.75 15.71 16.70
N LEU A 101 10.67 15.86 17.65
CA LEU A 101 12.08 15.72 17.37
C LEU A 101 12.43 14.25 17.15
N ARG A 102 13.23 13.98 16.12
CA ARG A 102 13.84 12.69 15.84
C ARG A 102 15.35 12.84 15.81
N PHE A 103 16.03 11.80 16.25
CA PHE A 103 17.47 11.70 16.15
C PHE A 103 17.91 10.25 16.18
N GLU A 104 18.95 9.93 15.43
CA GLU A 104 19.55 8.59 15.38
C GLU A 104 20.98 8.68 14.84
N THR A 105 21.79 7.65 15.12
CA THR A 105 23.09 7.49 14.49
C THR A 105 22.88 7.24 12.99
N ALA A 106 23.64 7.94 12.15
CA ALA A 106 23.54 7.85 10.70
C ALA A 106 23.98 6.48 10.20
N LEU A 107 23.11 5.86 9.42
CA LEU A 107 23.40 4.61 8.71
C LEU A 107 23.86 4.93 7.28
N PRO A 108 24.56 4.00 6.60
CA PRO A 108 24.98 4.19 5.21
C PRO A 108 23.82 4.61 4.28
N ASP A 109 22.63 4.05 4.48
CA ASP A 109 21.43 4.38 3.70
C ASP A 109 20.99 5.83 3.87
N HIS A 110 21.11 6.40 5.07
CA HIS A 110 20.82 7.83 5.28
C HIS A 110 21.79 8.70 4.50
N LEU A 111 23.08 8.38 4.56
CA LEU A 111 24.12 9.15 3.89
C LEU A 111 24.02 9.02 2.37
N LEU A 112 23.67 7.83 1.87
CA LEU A 112 23.41 7.59 0.45
C LEU A 112 22.20 8.42 -0.03
N ALA A 113 21.08 8.40 0.70
CA ALA A 113 19.90 9.21 0.36
C ALA A 113 20.22 10.70 0.31
N LEU A 114 20.95 11.21 1.32
CA LEU A 114 21.37 12.61 1.37
C LEU A 114 22.29 12.95 0.20
N LYS A 115 23.31 12.12 -0.06
CA LYS A 115 24.24 12.30 -1.19
C LYS A 115 23.50 12.35 -2.52
N MET A 116 22.59 11.41 -2.77
CA MET A 116 21.83 11.34 -4.01
C MET A 116 21.02 12.63 -4.24
N VAL A 117 20.31 13.12 -3.22
CA VAL A 117 19.51 14.34 -3.34
C VAL A 117 20.40 15.60 -3.43
N THR A 118 21.49 15.68 -2.65
CA THR A 118 22.40 16.83 -2.68
C THR A 118 23.15 16.96 -4.01
N GLU A 119 23.61 15.86 -4.58
CA GLU A 119 24.40 15.86 -5.81
C GLU A 119 23.55 15.67 -7.08
N GLY A 120 22.24 15.45 -6.92
CA GLY A 120 21.33 15.21 -8.05
C GLY A 120 21.55 13.87 -8.74
N ILE A 121 22.09 12.87 -8.03
CA ILE A 121 22.33 11.52 -8.57
C ILE A 121 21.01 10.77 -8.60
N THR A 122 20.63 10.27 -9.78
CA THR A 122 19.41 9.48 -9.94
C THR A 122 19.60 8.04 -9.44
N PRO A 123 18.52 7.32 -9.08
CA PRO A 123 18.61 5.89 -8.77
C PRO A 123 19.25 5.07 -9.90
N GLU A 124 19.01 5.42 -11.16
CA GLU A 124 19.59 4.78 -12.34
C GLU A 124 21.12 4.95 -12.38
N GLU A 125 21.59 6.19 -12.17
CA GLU A 125 23.02 6.51 -12.13
C GLU A 125 23.71 5.80 -10.96
N ALA A 126 23.09 5.82 -9.78
CA ALA A 126 23.62 5.16 -8.59
C ALA A 126 23.68 3.63 -8.76
N ALA A 127 22.65 3.02 -9.34
CA ALA A 127 22.59 1.60 -9.66
C ALA A 127 23.68 1.20 -10.66
N GLN A 128 23.85 1.99 -11.72
CA GLN A 128 24.89 1.76 -12.72
C GLN A 128 26.30 1.87 -12.14
N GLN A 129 26.57 2.89 -11.32
CA GLN A 129 27.87 3.11 -10.69
C GLN A 129 28.24 2.01 -9.69
N ALA A 130 27.27 1.56 -8.90
CA ALA A 130 27.48 0.53 -7.89
C ALA A 130 27.42 -0.90 -8.45
N ASN A 131 26.94 -1.07 -9.69
CA ASN A 131 26.58 -2.37 -10.27
C ASN A 131 25.64 -3.16 -9.34
N GLN A 132 24.57 -2.50 -8.89
CA GLN A 132 23.56 -3.04 -7.97
C GLN A 132 22.15 -2.84 -8.56
N PRO A 133 21.14 -3.61 -8.13
CA PRO A 133 19.75 -3.41 -8.56
C PRO A 133 19.24 -2.02 -8.21
N ILE A 134 18.48 -1.39 -9.13
CA ILE A 134 17.89 -0.06 -8.93
C ILE A 134 16.93 -0.01 -7.73
N ALA A 135 16.27 -1.14 -7.43
CA ALA A 135 15.40 -1.31 -6.26
C ALA A 135 16.03 -0.88 -4.93
N LEU A 136 17.35 -1.09 -4.76
CA LEU A 136 18.05 -0.72 -3.53
C LEU A 136 18.04 0.79 -3.32
N PHE A 137 18.33 1.55 -4.37
CA PHE A 137 18.37 3.01 -4.34
C PHE A 137 16.99 3.62 -4.19
N ASP A 138 15.99 3.03 -4.85
CA ASP A 138 14.59 3.40 -4.65
C ASP A 138 14.16 3.20 -3.20
N ALA A 139 14.49 2.04 -2.61
CA ALA A 139 14.16 1.73 -1.23
C ALA A 139 14.82 2.71 -0.24
N VAL A 140 16.09 3.07 -0.49
CA VAL A 140 16.83 4.06 0.31
C VAL A 140 16.14 5.42 0.30
N LEU A 141 15.74 5.92 -0.88
CA LEU A 141 15.04 7.21 -0.98
C LEU A 141 13.67 7.16 -0.31
N TRP A 142 12.87 6.11 -0.56
CA TRP A 142 11.54 5.97 0.06
C TRP A 142 11.61 5.80 1.57
N ASP A 143 12.61 5.10 2.11
CA ASP A 143 12.81 4.96 3.56
C ASP A 143 13.20 6.30 4.19
N ALA A 144 14.08 7.07 3.54
CA ALA A 144 14.46 8.40 4.01
C ALA A 144 13.26 9.37 4.00
N VAL A 145 12.38 9.29 3.00
CA VAL A 145 11.10 10.03 2.98
C VAL A 145 10.20 9.58 4.13
N ARG A 146 10.03 8.26 4.33
CA ARG A 146 9.21 7.69 5.42
C ARG A 146 9.71 8.10 6.81
N LYS A 147 11.03 8.20 7.00
CA LYS A 147 11.66 8.67 8.25
C LYS A 147 11.57 10.19 8.42
N GLY A 148 11.24 10.93 7.37
CA GLY A 148 11.20 12.39 7.37
C GLY A 148 12.58 13.04 7.25
N VAL A 149 13.62 12.28 6.88
CA VAL A 149 14.96 12.79 6.58
C VAL A 149 14.94 13.52 5.23
N LEU A 150 14.22 12.95 4.27
CA LEU A 150 13.85 13.62 3.03
C LEU A 150 12.37 14.02 3.10
N LEU A 151 12.04 15.10 2.41
CA LEU A 151 10.67 15.53 2.14
C LEU A 151 10.35 15.23 0.68
N ALA A 152 9.17 14.66 0.44
CA ALA A 152 8.67 14.39 -0.91
C ALA A 152 7.49 15.29 -1.24
N PRO A 153 7.30 15.66 -2.52
CA PRO A 153 6.08 16.28 -2.99
C PRO A 153 4.87 15.40 -2.69
N LEU A 154 3.70 16.05 -2.54
CA LEU A 154 2.44 15.32 -2.48
C LEU A 154 2.25 14.47 -3.73
N SER A 155 1.58 13.31 -3.54
CA SER A 155 1.18 12.47 -4.66
C SER A 155 0.45 13.28 -5.73
N ARG A 156 0.93 13.12 -6.97
CA ARG A 156 0.29 13.68 -8.17
C ARG A 156 -0.83 12.78 -8.69
N LEU A 157 -0.96 11.57 -8.13
CA LEU A 157 -2.04 10.66 -8.43
C LEU A 157 -3.30 11.05 -7.65
N ARG A 158 -3.97 12.10 -8.14
CA ARG A 158 -5.12 12.74 -7.47
C ARG A 158 -6.41 12.59 -8.24
N ARG A 159 -7.52 12.53 -7.50
CA ARG A 159 -8.88 12.60 -8.05
C ARG A 159 -9.14 13.96 -8.67
N THR A 160 -10.03 13.97 -9.66
CA THR A 160 -10.48 15.21 -10.32
C THR A 160 -11.12 16.16 -9.31
N PRO A 161 -11.05 17.49 -9.51
CA PRO A 161 -11.69 18.47 -8.62
C PRO A 161 -13.18 18.21 -8.41
N ALA A 162 -13.88 17.64 -9.40
CA ALA A 162 -15.29 17.27 -9.30
C ALA A 162 -15.57 16.19 -8.24
N ILE A 163 -14.59 15.32 -7.95
CA ILE A 163 -14.66 14.33 -6.87
C ILE A 163 -14.08 14.95 -5.59
N ALA A 164 -12.94 15.63 -5.69
CA ALA A 164 -12.22 16.14 -4.53
C ALA A 164 -12.91 17.30 -3.79
N SER A 165 -13.82 18.04 -4.44
CA SER A 165 -14.55 19.16 -3.82
C SER A 165 -15.62 18.73 -2.80
N GLN A 166 -15.85 17.43 -2.64
CA GLN A 166 -16.82 16.92 -1.68
C GLN A 166 -16.24 16.88 -0.26
N ALA A 167 -17.12 17.01 0.74
CA ALA A 167 -16.77 17.11 2.16
C ALA A 167 -16.26 15.78 2.77
N VAL A 168 -15.11 15.30 2.27
CA VAL A 168 -14.36 14.17 2.81
C VAL A 168 -12.94 14.60 3.12
N ASP A 169 -12.24 13.80 3.93
CA ASP A 169 -10.83 13.99 4.21
C ASP A 169 -9.98 13.94 2.92
N ASN A 170 -9.05 14.88 2.78
CA ASN A 170 -8.12 14.97 1.65
C ASN A 170 -7.28 13.71 1.45
N ARG A 171 -7.11 12.87 2.47
CA ARG A 171 -6.43 11.56 2.33
C ARG A 171 -7.13 10.63 1.34
N PHE A 172 -8.41 10.84 1.03
CA PHE A 172 -9.18 10.04 0.08
C PHE A 172 -9.22 10.62 -1.34
N VAL A 173 -8.41 11.65 -1.62
CA VAL A 173 -8.33 12.23 -2.97
C VAL A 173 -6.97 12.04 -3.62
N ALA A 174 -5.95 11.58 -2.89
CA ALA A 174 -4.60 11.35 -3.41
C ALA A 174 -4.10 9.96 -3.00
N ALA A 175 -3.64 9.16 -3.97
CA ALA A 175 -3.15 7.81 -3.72
C ALA A 175 -1.63 7.78 -3.61
N GLU A 176 -1.08 7.08 -2.62
CA GLU A 176 0.37 6.94 -2.42
C GLU A 176 0.96 5.71 -3.11
N VAL A 177 0.10 4.83 -3.62
CA VAL A 177 0.49 3.59 -4.29
C VAL A 177 -0.33 3.46 -5.57
N PHE A 178 0.33 3.11 -6.65
CA PHE A 178 -0.34 2.66 -7.87
C PHE A 178 -0.13 1.16 -8.04
N THR A 179 -1.22 0.42 -8.15
CA THR A 179 -1.21 -1.05 -8.23
C THR A 179 -1.51 -1.53 -9.64
N LEU A 180 -0.60 -2.31 -10.19
CA LEU A 180 -0.87 -3.14 -11.35
C LEU A 180 -1.39 -4.51 -10.87
N GLN A 181 -2.67 -4.81 -11.07
CA GLN A 181 -3.20 -6.14 -10.85
C GLN A 181 -2.95 -6.99 -12.10
N TRP A 182 -1.94 -7.85 -12.05
CA TRP A 182 -1.50 -8.57 -13.24
C TRP A 182 -2.00 -10.01 -13.23
N HIS A 183 -2.91 -10.31 -14.15
CA HIS A 183 -3.32 -11.66 -14.46
C HIS A 183 -2.31 -12.31 -15.42
N LEU A 184 -1.32 -12.99 -14.84
CA LEU A 184 -0.21 -13.54 -15.62
C LEU A 184 -0.63 -14.71 -16.53
N THR A 185 -1.62 -15.48 -16.09
CA THR A 185 -2.05 -16.70 -16.78
C THR A 185 -3.55 -16.91 -16.61
N GLN A 186 -4.12 -17.75 -17.48
CA GLN A 186 -5.46 -18.31 -17.30
C GLN A 186 -5.43 -19.73 -16.71
N SER A 187 -4.23 -20.30 -16.53
CA SER A 187 -4.05 -21.63 -15.94
C SER A 187 -4.36 -21.60 -14.45
N CYS A 188 -5.26 -22.47 -13.99
CA CYS A 188 -5.65 -22.57 -12.58
C CYS A 188 -5.76 -24.04 -12.18
N ASP A 189 -5.33 -24.35 -10.96
CA ASP A 189 -5.44 -25.66 -10.32
C ASP A 189 -6.83 -25.91 -9.70
N LEU A 190 -7.73 -24.91 -9.75
CA LEU A 190 -9.10 -25.02 -9.27
C LEU A 190 -10.12 -24.71 -10.38
N SER A 191 -11.34 -25.19 -10.19
CA SER A 191 -12.49 -24.94 -11.05
C SER A 191 -13.63 -24.27 -10.28
N CYS A 192 -13.36 -23.13 -9.64
CA CYS A 192 -14.34 -22.43 -8.79
C CYS A 192 -15.63 -22.02 -9.52
N LYS A 193 -16.80 -22.25 -8.90
CA LYS A 193 -18.12 -21.90 -9.47
C LYS A 193 -18.40 -20.39 -9.60
N HIS A 194 -17.62 -19.54 -8.92
CA HIS A 194 -17.74 -18.08 -9.01
C HIS A 194 -16.74 -17.45 -10.01
N CYS A 195 -15.92 -18.27 -10.68
CA CYS A 195 -14.85 -17.79 -11.54
C CYS A 195 -15.43 -16.96 -12.70
N TYR A 196 -14.98 -15.73 -12.83
CA TYR A 196 -15.52 -14.74 -13.76
C TYR A 196 -14.84 -14.79 -15.14
N ASP A 197 -13.66 -15.42 -15.24
CA ASP A 197 -12.93 -15.54 -16.49
C ASP A 197 -12.15 -16.85 -16.53
N ARG A 198 -12.48 -17.70 -17.51
CA ARG A 198 -11.76 -18.92 -17.89
C ARG A 198 -11.46 -18.96 -19.39
N SER A 199 -11.54 -17.79 -20.04
CA SER A 199 -11.25 -17.68 -21.46
C SER A 199 -9.81 -18.10 -21.73
N GLN A 200 -9.57 -18.72 -22.88
CA GLN A 200 -8.21 -18.95 -23.36
C GLN A 200 -7.66 -17.62 -23.86
N ARG A 201 -6.44 -17.29 -23.42
CA ARG A 201 -5.73 -16.07 -23.80
C ARG A 201 -4.29 -16.40 -24.13
N ALA A 202 -3.69 -15.56 -24.97
CA ALA A 202 -2.26 -15.65 -25.26
C ALA A 202 -1.44 -15.42 -23.99
N ALA A 203 -0.21 -15.93 -23.99
CA ALA A 203 0.75 -15.68 -22.94
C ALA A 203 1.44 -14.31 -23.14
N PHE A 204 1.82 -13.68 -22.04
CA PHE A 204 2.48 -12.39 -22.06
C PHE A 204 3.98 -12.59 -22.35
N PRO A 205 4.58 -11.92 -23.35
CA PRO A 205 6.00 -12.10 -23.66
C PRO A 205 6.90 -11.63 -22.50
N PHE A 206 7.87 -12.45 -22.10
CA PHE A 206 8.76 -12.14 -20.97
C PHE A 206 9.53 -10.83 -21.15
N ASP A 207 10.09 -10.56 -22.33
CA ASP A 207 10.88 -9.34 -22.55
C ASP A 207 10.02 -8.08 -22.41
N ARG A 208 8.75 -8.14 -22.85
CA ARG A 208 7.78 -7.06 -22.60
C ARG A 208 7.41 -6.95 -21.12
N ALA A 209 7.44 -8.06 -20.38
CA ALA A 209 7.13 -8.04 -18.95
C ALA A 209 8.17 -7.22 -18.18
N VAL A 210 9.45 -7.38 -18.53
CA VAL A 210 10.55 -6.58 -17.96
C VAL A 210 10.38 -5.10 -18.30
N THR A 211 10.13 -4.75 -19.56
CA THR A 211 9.94 -3.34 -19.92
C THR A 211 8.71 -2.72 -19.23
N LEU A 212 7.62 -3.48 -19.07
CA LEU A 212 6.44 -3.01 -18.34
C LEU A 212 6.75 -2.70 -16.86
N MET A 213 7.65 -3.43 -16.22
CA MET A 213 8.08 -3.14 -14.85
C MET A 213 8.81 -1.80 -14.77
N GLN A 214 9.68 -1.50 -15.73
CA GLN A 214 10.31 -0.19 -15.86
C GLN A 214 9.26 0.91 -16.12
N GLU A 215 8.34 0.70 -17.06
CA GLU A 215 7.25 1.66 -17.35
C GLU A 215 6.41 1.96 -16.09
N LEU A 216 6.09 0.93 -15.30
CA LEU A 216 5.36 1.08 -14.03
C LEU A 216 6.16 1.87 -12.99
N ARG A 217 7.46 1.58 -12.87
CA ARG A 217 8.35 2.31 -11.98
C ARG A 217 8.39 3.80 -12.32
N ASP A 218 8.62 4.12 -13.59
CA ASP A 218 8.75 5.51 -14.07
C ASP A 218 7.42 6.27 -13.95
N PHE A 219 6.31 5.59 -14.26
CA PHE A 219 4.96 6.11 -14.06
C PHE A 219 4.72 6.51 -12.60
N CYS A 220 5.20 5.71 -11.65
CA CYS A 220 5.02 5.94 -10.22
C CYS A 220 5.95 7.05 -9.69
N TRP A 221 7.23 7.02 -10.06
CA TRP A 221 8.21 8.03 -9.67
C TRP A 221 7.85 9.43 -10.15
N SER A 222 7.41 9.57 -11.41
CA SER A 222 6.94 10.85 -11.96
C SER A 222 5.74 11.45 -11.21
N ARG A 223 5.03 10.62 -10.42
CA ARG A 223 3.85 10.98 -9.64
C ARG A 223 4.07 10.98 -8.12
N PHE A 224 5.28 10.69 -7.65
CA PHE A 224 5.60 10.53 -6.24
C PHE A 224 4.70 9.51 -5.53
N VAL A 225 4.50 8.37 -6.18
CA VAL A 225 3.80 7.22 -5.62
C VAL A 225 4.68 5.99 -5.67
N ARG A 226 4.37 5.00 -4.84
CA ARG A 226 5.08 3.72 -4.85
C ARG A 226 4.45 2.75 -5.86
N PRO A 227 5.26 2.06 -6.67
CA PRO A 227 4.76 1.03 -7.56
C PRO A 227 4.46 -0.27 -6.82
N GLN A 228 3.34 -0.92 -7.17
CA GLN A 228 3.01 -2.26 -6.70
C GLN A 228 2.51 -3.13 -7.85
N VAL A 229 2.91 -4.40 -7.86
CA VAL A 229 2.30 -5.44 -8.71
C VAL A 229 1.62 -6.46 -7.81
N SER A 230 0.34 -6.69 -8.07
CA SER A 230 -0.42 -7.75 -7.41
C SER A 230 -0.65 -8.88 -8.41
N PHE A 231 0.15 -9.93 -8.31
CA PHE A 231 0.11 -11.07 -9.21
C PHE A 231 -1.14 -11.92 -8.96
N SER A 232 -1.87 -12.18 -10.03
CA SER A 232 -3.17 -12.85 -10.08
C SER A 232 -3.28 -13.61 -11.41
N GLY A 233 -4.50 -13.94 -11.82
CA GLY A 233 -4.82 -14.65 -13.06
C GLY A 233 -4.65 -16.15 -12.85
N GLY A 234 -5.68 -16.92 -13.25
CA GLY A 234 -5.81 -18.32 -12.87
C GLY A 234 -5.28 -18.54 -11.45
N ASN A 235 -4.21 -19.33 -11.34
CA ASN A 235 -3.26 -19.27 -10.24
C ASN A 235 -1.89 -18.77 -10.77
N PRO A 236 -1.37 -17.61 -10.31
CA PRO A 236 -0.15 -17.02 -10.88
C PRO A 236 1.08 -17.92 -10.74
N LEU A 237 1.14 -18.74 -9.69
CA LEU A 237 2.25 -19.66 -9.43
C LEU A 237 2.40 -20.75 -10.49
N LEU A 238 1.37 -20.98 -11.31
CA LEU A 238 1.39 -21.94 -12.41
C LEU A 238 2.01 -21.36 -13.70
N HIS A 239 2.31 -20.06 -13.74
CA HIS A 239 2.99 -19.49 -14.90
C HIS A 239 4.45 -19.98 -14.93
N PRO A 240 4.96 -20.50 -16.07
CA PRO A 240 6.29 -21.11 -16.13
C PRO A 240 7.42 -20.15 -15.75
N ASP A 241 7.29 -18.87 -16.12
CA ASP A 241 8.25 -17.82 -15.76
C ASP A 241 7.88 -17.04 -14.49
N PHE A 242 6.93 -17.50 -13.66
CA PHE A 242 6.42 -16.74 -12.52
C PHE A 242 7.54 -16.18 -11.63
N TYR A 243 8.48 -17.02 -11.18
CA TYR A 243 9.57 -16.58 -10.30
C TYR A 243 10.55 -15.63 -10.98
N ARG A 244 10.75 -15.74 -12.31
CA ARG A 244 11.59 -14.81 -13.08
C ARG A 244 10.92 -13.44 -13.17
N ILE A 245 9.60 -13.42 -13.40
CA ILE A 245 8.79 -12.21 -13.42
C ILE A 245 8.74 -11.57 -12.02
N TYR A 246 8.58 -12.38 -10.97
CA TYR A 246 8.60 -11.92 -9.58
C TYR A 246 9.94 -11.28 -9.20
N GLN A 247 11.06 -11.92 -9.55
CA GLN A 247 12.41 -11.36 -9.38
C GLN A 247 12.58 -10.06 -10.15
N ALA A 248 12.19 -10.03 -11.43
CA ALA A 248 12.30 -8.82 -12.23
C ALA A 248 11.47 -7.67 -11.62
N ALA A 249 10.29 -7.94 -11.07
CA ALA A 249 9.50 -6.92 -10.39
C ALA A 249 10.20 -6.38 -9.14
N ALA A 250 10.78 -7.27 -8.33
CA ALA A 250 11.56 -6.89 -7.15
C ALA A 250 12.80 -6.06 -7.53
N ASP A 251 13.54 -6.46 -8.58
CA ASP A 251 14.75 -5.77 -9.06
C ASP A 251 14.46 -4.36 -9.58
N HIS A 252 13.24 -4.11 -10.06
CA HIS A 252 12.75 -2.79 -10.48
C HIS A 252 12.08 -2.00 -9.34
N GLY A 253 12.26 -2.40 -8.08
CA GLY A 253 11.76 -1.66 -6.91
C GLY A 253 10.24 -1.72 -6.74
N LEU A 254 9.56 -2.65 -7.42
CA LEU A 254 8.12 -2.81 -7.31
C LEU A 254 7.80 -3.61 -6.04
N MET A 255 6.82 -3.14 -5.27
CA MET A 255 6.24 -3.96 -4.20
C MET A 255 5.45 -5.11 -4.82
N THR A 256 5.62 -6.33 -4.30
CA THR A 256 4.92 -7.50 -4.84
C THR A 256 3.85 -8.02 -3.88
N ALA A 257 2.67 -8.33 -4.41
CA ALA A 257 1.60 -9.01 -3.69
C ALA A 257 1.09 -10.19 -4.50
N ILE A 258 0.41 -11.14 -3.86
CA ILE A 258 -0.12 -12.33 -4.53
C ILE A 258 -1.60 -12.49 -4.21
N LEU A 259 -2.40 -12.72 -5.25
CA LEU A 259 -3.77 -13.21 -5.16
C LEU A 259 -3.76 -14.63 -5.77
N GLY A 260 -3.77 -15.65 -4.91
CA GLY A 260 -3.52 -17.02 -5.35
C GLY A 260 -4.23 -18.07 -4.50
N ASN A 261 -3.97 -19.33 -4.83
CA ASN A 261 -4.43 -20.49 -4.05
C ASN A 261 -3.38 -20.90 -3.03
N ALA A 262 -3.75 -21.81 -2.12
CA ALA A 262 -2.80 -22.44 -1.21
C ALA A 262 -1.70 -23.16 -1.98
N THR A 263 -0.47 -23.08 -1.48
CA THR A 263 0.71 -23.71 -2.10
C THR A 263 1.64 -24.28 -1.03
N GLU A 264 2.70 -24.95 -1.46
CA GLU A 264 3.70 -25.54 -0.56
C GLU A 264 4.58 -24.47 0.11
N ARG A 265 5.12 -24.79 1.30
CA ARG A 265 6.01 -23.90 2.05
C ARG A 265 7.23 -23.45 1.23
N SER A 266 7.83 -24.37 0.48
CA SER A 266 8.98 -24.13 -0.37
C SER A 266 8.74 -23.00 -1.40
N ASN A 267 7.52 -22.89 -1.92
CA ASN A 267 7.14 -21.83 -2.84
C ASN A 267 7.08 -20.46 -2.15
N ILE A 268 6.64 -20.41 -0.88
CA ILE A 268 6.60 -19.18 -0.08
C ILE A 268 8.01 -18.75 0.35
N GLU A 269 8.84 -19.68 0.80
CA GLU A 269 10.24 -19.41 1.13
C GLU A 269 11.00 -18.88 -0.08
N ARG A 270 10.74 -19.43 -1.27
CA ARG A 270 11.31 -18.94 -2.53
C ARG A 270 10.87 -17.50 -2.86
N LEU A 271 9.61 -17.15 -2.60
CA LEU A 271 9.16 -15.76 -2.75
C LEU A 271 9.89 -14.84 -1.78
N MET A 272 9.95 -15.20 -0.49
CA MET A 272 10.60 -14.40 0.55
C MET A 272 12.10 -14.20 0.29
N ALA A 273 12.78 -15.20 -0.28
CA ALA A 273 14.18 -15.09 -0.66
C ALA A 273 14.44 -14.05 -1.77
N ILE A 274 13.43 -13.76 -2.59
CA ILE A 274 13.47 -12.72 -3.61
C ILE A 274 13.05 -11.38 -3.00
N GLN A 275 11.81 -11.33 -2.50
CA GLN A 275 11.20 -10.20 -1.82
C GLN A 275 10.01 -10.75 -1.04
N ARG A 276 9.89 -10.48 0.26
CA ARG A 276 8.68 -10.88 0.99
C ARG A 276 7.45 -10.17 0.40
N PRO A 277 6.38 -10.89 0.03
CA PRO A 277 5.16 -10.25 -0.47
C PRO A 277 4.59 -9.28 0.56
N VAL A 278 4.10 -8.11 0.12
CA VAL A 278 3.42 -7.15 0.99
C VAL A 278 2.15 -7.74 1.59
N TYR A 279 1.47 -8.62 0.83
CA TYR A 279 0.46 -9.54 1.34
C TYR A 279 0.25 -10.73 0.38
N TYR A 280 -0.27 -11.82 0.94
CA TYR A 280 -0.83 -12.96 0.19
C TYR A 280 -2.33 -13.06 0.47
N GLN A 281 -3.17 -12.89 -0.55
CA GLN A 281 -4.60 -13.03 -0.44
C GLN A 281 -5.05 -14.40 -0.94
N VAL A 282 -5.74 -15.14 -0.08
CA VAL A 282 -6.46 -16.37 -0.43
C VAL A 282 -7.96 -16.14 -0.33
N SER A 283 -8.72 -17.15 -0.72
CA SER A 283 -10.16 -17.03 -0.87
C SER A 283 -10.85 -18.24 -0.25
N LEU A 284 -11.78 -17.95 0.67
CA LEU A 284 -12.67 -18.89 1.34
C LEU A 284 -14.09 -18.39 1.14
N GLU A 285 -15.01 -19.23 0.69
CA GLU A 285 -16.36 -18.81 0.30
C GLU A 285 -17.43 -19.01 1.38
N GLY A 286 -17.03 -19.30 2.61
CA GLY A 286 -17.93 -19.62 3.72
C GLY A 286 -17.30 -20.68 4.62
N LEU A 287 -18.14 -21.38 5.38
CA LEU A 287 -17.74 -22.56 6.14
C LEU A 287 -17.41 -23.73 5.21
N GLU A 288 -16.80 -24.78 5.76
CA GLU A 288 -16.20 -25.90 5.01
C GLU A 288 -17.11 -26.46 3.90
N GLU A 289 -18.35 -26.82 4.22
CA GLU A 289 -19.29 -27.39 3.24
C GLU A 289 -19.54 -26.43 2.05
N HIS A 290 -19.84 -25.16 2.33
CA HIS A 290 -20.10 -24.18 1.28
C HIS A 290 -18.84 -23.90 0.46
N ASN A 291 -17.70 -23.68 1.13
CA ASN A 291 -16.43 -23.43 0.48
C ASN A 291 -16.09 -24.55 -0.52
N ASP A 292 -16.16 -25.79 -0.06
CA ASP A 292 -15.77 -26.95 -0.86
C ASP A 292 -16.76 -27.20 -2.00
N SER A 293 -18.04 -26.89 -1.80
CA SER A 293 -19.03 -26.90 -2.88
C SER A 293 -18.70 -25.91 -4.02
N ILE A 294 -18.00 -24.81 -3.71
CA ILE A 294 -17.62 -23.78 -4.68
C ILE A 294 -16.23 -24.03 -5.26
N ARG A 295 -15.24 -24.37 -4.42
CA ARG A 295 -13.81 -24.39 -4.73
C ARG A 295 -13.22 -25.80 -4.88
N GLY A 296 -13.97 -26.85 -4.54
CA GLY A 296 -13.57 -28.25 -4.58
C GLY A 296 -13.34 -28.85 -3.20
N GLU A 297 -13.54 -30.16 -3.09
CA GLU A 297 -13.44 -30.92 -1.83
C GLU A 297 -12.06 -30.81 -1.16
N GLY A 298 -12.06 -30.60 0.15
CA GLY A 298 -10.87 -30.44 0.99
C GLY A 298 -10.15 -29.10 0.83
N ASN A 299 -10.68 -28.16 0.03
CA ASN A 299 -10.04 -26.86 -0.20
C ASN A 299 -10.05 -25.98 1.05
N PHE A 300 -11.12 -26.04 1.86
CA PHE A 300 -11.25 -25.26 3.09
C PHE A 300 -10.08 -25.56 4.04
N LYS A 301 -9.92 -26.84 4.41
CA LYS A 301 -8.87 -27.29 5.33
C LYS A 301 -7.47 -26.99 4.82
N ARG A 302 -7.23 -27.19 3.51
CA ARG A 302 -5.95 -26.85 2.86
C ARG A 302 -5.64 -25.35 2.97
N THR A 303 -6.65 -24.51 2.80
CA THR A 303 -6.49 -23.05 2.87
C THR A 303 -6.26 -22.57 4.30
N ILE A 304 -6.94 -23.15 5.29
CA ILE A 304 -6.69 -22.87 6.71
C ILE A 304 -5.24 -23.21 7.09
N ALA A 305 -4.78 -24.43 6.78
CA ALA A 305 -3.40 -24.84 7.05
C ALA A 305 -2.36 -23.96 6.34
N PHE A 306 -2.69 -23.46 5.15
CA PHE A 306 -1.83 -22.55 4.41
C PHE A 306 -1.78 -21.14 5.05
N LEU A 307 -2.90 -20.62 5.54
CA LEU A 307 -2.94 -19.35 6.28
C LEU A 307 -2.10 -19.42 7.56
N GLU A 308 -2.21 -20.52 8.31
CA GLU A 308 -1.38 -20.77 9.51
C GLU A 308 0.12 -20.78 9.16
N MET A 309 0.50 -21.44 8.05
CA MET A 309 1.87 -21.45 7.55
C MET A 309 2.35 -20.04 7.13
N LEU A 310 1.51 -19.25 6.46
CA LEU A 310 1.86 -17.86 6.11
C LEU A 310 2.11 -17.02 7.38
N THR A 311 1.24 -17.16 8.39
CA THR A 311 1.37 -16.48 9.68
C THR A 311 2.65 -16.90 10.41
N GLU A 312 2.99 -18.18 10.42
CA GLU A 312 4.25 -18.70 11.00
C GLU A 312 5.50 -18.11 10.31
N LEU A 313 5.48 -18.02 8.97
CA LEU A 313 6.55 -17.40 8.17
C LEU A 313 6.56 -15.86 8.26
N GLY A 314 5.59 -15.29 8.97
CA GLY A 314 5.36 -13.86 9.07
C GLY A 314 4.79 -13.22 7.81
N VAL A 315 4.43 -13.93 6.75
CA VAL A 315 3.90 -13.31 5.52
C VAL A 315 2.51 -12.72 5.82
N PRO A 316 2.31 -11.39 5.66
CA PRO A 316 1.00 -10.79 5.85
C PRO A 316 -0.01 -11.45 4.91
N ASN A 317 -1.15 -11.83 5.45
CA ASN A 317 -2.13 -12.58 4.70
C ASN A 317 -3.55 -12.11 5.02
N MET A 318 -4.43 -12.32 4.04
CA MET A 318 -5.83 -11.93 4.14
C MET A 318 -6.73 -12.90 3.39
N VAL A 319 -7.96 -13.02 3.87
CA VAL A 319 -9.02 -13.80 3.22
C VAL A 319 -9.98 -12.86 2.52
N MET A 320 -10.30 -13.18 1.27
CA MET A 320 -11.33 -12.49 0.52
C MET A 320 -12.38 -13.47 -0.03
N LEU A 321 -13.62 -13.27 0.40
CA LEU A 321 -14.78 -14.06 0.02
C LEU A 321 -15.53 -13.40 -1.16
N THR A 322 -16.12 -14.20 -2.05
CA THR A 322 -17.13 -13.73 -3.00
C THR A 322 -18.52 -13.88 -2.40
N LEU A 323 -19.17 -12.75 -2.12
CA LEU A 323 -20.46 -12.72 -1.43
C LEU A 323 -21.59 -13.11 -2.38
N THR A 324 -22.36 -14.11 -1.97
CA THR A 324 -23.56 -14.63 -2.64
C THR A 324 -24.71 -14.68 -1.64
N ARG A 325 -25.93 -14.93 -2.11
CA ARG A 325 -27.07 -15.18 -1.22
C ARG A 325 -26.84 -16.40 -0.32
N ASN A 326 -26.10 -17.39 -0.81
CA ASN A 326 -25.96 -18.70 -0.17
C ASN A 326 -24.83 -18.77 0.87
N ASN A 327 -24.04 -17.71 1.05
CA ASN A 327 -22.98 -17.63 2.07
C ASN A 327 -23.02 -16.33 2.90
N LEU A 328 -24.04 -15.49 2.70
CA LEU A 328 -24.19 -14.21 3.38
C LEU A 328 -24.17 -14.37 4.92
N ASP A 329 -24.88 -15.39 5.39
CA ASP A 329 -25.00 -15.79 6.79
C ASP A 329 -23.76 -16.49 7.36
N GLN A 330 -22.81 -16.87 6.50
CA GLN A 330 -21.58 -17.57 6.90
C GLN A 330 -20.38 -16.65 7.09
N VAL A 331 -20.46 -15.37 6.70
CA VAL A 331 -19.30 -14.46 6.78
C VAL A 331 -18.87 -14.22 8.22
N ILE A 332 -19.81 -13.92 9.13
CA ILE A 332 -19.50 -13.68 10.55
C ILE A 332 -19.05 -14.97 11.25
N PRO A 333 -19.73 -16.13 11.07
CA PRO A 333 -19.21 -17.42 11.55
C PRO A 333 -17.80 -17.76 11.05
N LEU A 334 -17.52 -17.48 9.77
CA LEU A 334 -16.19 -17.67 9.21
C LEU A 334 -15.16 -16.74 9.86
N ALA A 335 -15.53 -15.50 10.19
CA ALA A 335 -14.66 -14.58 10.92
C ALA A 335 -14.21 -15.19 12.26
N ALA A 336 -15.13 -15.78 13.03
CA ALA A 336 -14.80 -16.46 14.27
C ALA A 336 -13.81 -17.63 14.07
N VAL A 337 -13.94 -18.38 12.98
CA VAL A 337 -12.98 -19.45 12.64
C VAL A 337 -11.60 -18.89 12.30
N LEU A 338 -11.54 -17.70 11.69
CA LEU A 338 -10.31 -17.09 11.18
C LEU A 338 -9.55 -16.25 12.22
N GLU A 339 -10.08 -16.11 13.43
CA GLU A 339 -9.41 -15.40 14.52
C GLU A 339 -8.04 -16.02 14.84
N GLY A 340 -7.00 -15.18 14.87
CA GLY A 340 -5.62 -15.62 15.12
C GLY A 340 -4.94 -16.35 13.95
N ILE A 341 -5.66 -16.63 12.85
CA ILE A 341 -5.12 -17.35 11.68
C ILE A 341 -4.72 -16.38 10.56
N THR A 342 -5.48 -15.31 10.33
CA THR A 342 -5.25 -14.33 9.25
C THR A 342 -5.29 -12.89 9.76
N GLY A 343 -4.62 -11.99 9.05
CA GLY A 343 -4.63 -10.56 9.35
C GLY A 343 -5.92 -9.84 8.97
N GLY A 344 -6.80 -10.48 8.19
CA GLY A 344 -8.09 -9.92 7.85
C GLY A 344 -9.00 -10.82 7.03
N LEU A 345 -10.30 -10.55 7.11
CA LEU A 345 -11.38 -11.09 6.30
C LEU A 345 -12.12 -9.93 5.65
N THR A 346 -12.22 -9.95 4.34
CA THR A 346 -13.04 -9.02 3.56
C THR A 346 -13.94 -9.80 2.61
N PHE A 347 -14.93 -9.12 2.05
CA PHE A 347 -15.74 -9.68 0.98
C PHE A 347 -15.76 -8.76 -0.24
N ASN A 348 -15.99 -9.38 -1.39
CA ASN A 348 -16.37 -8.71 -2.62
C ASN A 348 -17.78 -9.15 -3.00
N ARG A 349 -18.62 -8.19 -3.41
CA ARG A 349 -19.89 -8.54 -4.05
C ARG A 349 -19.64 -9.33 -5.33
N LEU A 350 -20.40 -10.41 -5.53
CA LEU A 350 -20.40 -11.19 -6.76
C LEU A 350 -20.70 -10.29 -7.97
N ALA A 351 -19.95 -10.51 -9.04
CA ALA A 351 -20.26 -9.97 -10.36
C ALA A 351 -20.76 -11.12 -11.23
N LEU A 352 -21.89 -10.93 -11.94
CA LEU A 352 -22.55 -11.98 -12.73
C LEU A 352 -21.90 -12.17 -14.10
N PHE A 353 -20.59 -12.42 -14.10
CA PHE A 353 -19.80 -12.71 -15.29
C PHE A 353 -19.15 -14.09 -15.15
N GLY A 354 -18.83 -14.71 -16.29
CA GLY A 354 -18.27 -16.07 -16.33
C GLY A 354 -19.16 -17.10 -15.63
N GLU A 355 -18.55 -18.00 -14.86
CA GLU A 355 -19.24 -19.01 -14.07
C GLU A 355 -20.08 -18.39 -12.94
N GLY A 356 -19.66 -17.24 -12.42
CA GLY A 356 -20.36 -16.51 -11.35
C GLY A 356 -21.77 -16.07 -11.72
N ALA A 357 -22.09 -15.97 -13.02
CA ALA A 357 -23.44 -15.69 -13.50
C ALA A 357 -24.49 -16.75 -13.10
N ARG A 358 -24.06 -17.95 -12.70
CA ARG A 358 -24.93 -19.06 -12.25
C ARG A 358 -25.27 -18.99 -10.76
N LEU A 359 -24.64 -18.08 -10.02
CA LEU A 359 -24.82 -17.94 -8.58
C LEU A 359 -25.88 -16.88 -8.26
N ALA A 360 -26.50 -17.01 -7.08
CA ALA A 360 -27.53 -16.09 -6.64
C ALA A 360 -26.93 -14.92 -5.87
N LEU A 361 -27.38 -13.71 -6.22
CA LEU A 361 -27.14 -12.50 -5.43
C LEU A 361 -28.20 -12.36 -4.32
N PRO A 362 -27.86 -11.79 -3.16
CA PRO A 362 -28.87 -11.39 -2.16
C PRO A 362 -29.73 -10.25 -2.71
N THR A 363 -30.94 -10.08 -2.18
CA THR A 363 -31.73 -8.86 -2.40
C THR A 363 -31.02 -7.63 -1.81
N ARG A 364 -31.45 -6.42 -2.21
CA ARG A 364 -30.89 -5.17 -1.68
C ARG A 364 -31.12 -5.07 -0.18
N GLU A 365 -32.28 -5.52 0.29
CA GLU A 365 -32.69 -5.51 1.70
C GLU A 365 -31.85 -6.50 2.52
N GLU A 366 -31.68 -7.74 2.03
CA GLU A 366 -30.80 -8.73 2.67
C GLU A 366 -29.35 -8.23 2.74
N TYR A 367 -28.83 -7.63 1.66
CA TYR A 367 -27.48 -7.09 1.64
C TYR A 367 -27.31 -5.92 2.63
N LYS A 368 -28.28 -5.00 2.70
CA LYS A 368 -28.24 -3.89 3.65
C LYS A 368 -28.23 -4.43 5.09
N ALA A 369 -29.12 -5.36 5.41
CA ALA A 369 -29.19 -5.97 6.73
C ALA A 369 -27.87 -6.68 7.09
N PHE A 370 -27.27 -7.39 6.13
CA PHE A 370 -25.95 -7.99 6.29
C PHE A 370 -24.86 -6.95 6.61
N LEU A 371 -24.81 -5.82 5.90
CA LEU A 371 -23.81 -4.78 6.19
C LEU A 371 -23.99 -4.20 7.61
N GLU A 372 -25.23 -4.02 8.07
CA GLU A 372 -25.51 -3.56 9.43
C GLU A 372 -25.02 -4.58 10.48
N GLN A 373 -25.24 -5.87 10.23
CA GLN A 373 -24.73 -6.96 11.08
C GLN A 373 -23.19 -7.04 11.03
N TYR A 374 -22.58 -6.87 9.86
CA TYR A 374 -21.14 -6.88 9.68
C TYR A 374 -20.47 -5.81 10.53
N VAL A 375 -20.95 -4.57 10.47
CA VAL A 375 -20.42 -3.47 11.29
C VAL A 375 -20.64 -3.73 12.78
N ALA A 376 -21.80 -4.27 13.17
CA ALA A 376 -22.09 -4.60 14.57
C ALA A 376 -21.18 -5.72 15.12
N ALA A 377 -20.70 -6.63 14.27
CA ALA A 377 -19.84 -7.76 14.64
C ALA A 377 -18.35 -7.40 14.71
N MET A 378 -17.91 -6.31 14.06
CA MET A 378 -16.49 -5.91 14.03
C MET A 378 -15.84 -5.73 15.41
N PRO A 379 -16.48 -5.14 16.44
CA PRO A 379 -15.88 -5.01 17.77
C PRO A 379 -15.55 -6.35 18.44
N THR A 380 -16.29 -7.41 18.12
CA THR A 380 -16.06 -8.76 18.68
C THR A 380 -15.25 -9.65 17.75
N HIS A 381 -15.13 -9.30 16.47
CA HIS A 381 -14.38 -10.04 15.45
C HIS A 381 -13.41 -9.10 14.72
N PRO A 382 -12.25 -8.79 15.32
CA PRO A 382 -11.30 -7.79 14.78
C PRO A 382 -10.67 -8.21 13.44
N VAL A 383 -10.81 -9.48 13.03
CA VAL A 383 -10.42 -9.96 11.71
C VAL A 383 -11.31 -9.36 10.60
N LEU A 384 -12.54 -8.93 10.90
CA LEU A 384 -13.42 -8.28 9.93
C LEU A 384 -12.85 -6.92 9.51
N ALA A 385 -12.50 -6.78 8.23
CA ALA A 385 -11.94 -5.56 7.68
C ALA A 385 -12.95 -4.80 6.80
N LEU A 386 -12.85 -3.47 6.82
CA LEU A 386 -13.70 -2.59 6.00
C LEU A 386 -13.17 -2.53 4.58
N LYS A 387 -14.03 -2.90 3.61
CA LYS A 387 -13.67 -2.88 2.18
C LYS A 387 -14.82 -2.43 1.29
N ASP A 388 -16.02 -2.95 1.43
CA ASP A 388 -17.11 -2.56 0.51
C ASP A 388 -17.53 -1.10 0.71
N SER A 389 -17.47 -0.33 -0.37
CA SER A 389 -17.81 1.09 -0.41
C SER A 389 -19.18 1.46 0.18
N LEU A 390 -20.16 0.55 0.17
CA LEU A 390 -21.50 0.82 0.70
C LEU A 390 -21.57 0.80 2.23
N LEU A 391 -20.56 0.25 2.93
CA LEU A 391 -20.43 0.38 4.38
C LEU A 391 -20.31 1.86 4.81
N ASN A 392 -19.71 2.72 3.98
CA ASN A 392 -19.63 4.15 4.26
C ASN A 392 -21.01 4.84 4.33
N VAL A 393 -22.07 4.25 3.76
CA VAL A 393 -23.43 4.78 3.95
C VAL A 393 -23.87 4.58 5.41
N ILE A 394 -23.58 3.42 5.99
CA ILE A 394 -23.90 3.11 7.40
C ILE A 394 -23.06 3.99 8.34
N TYR A 395 -21.76 4.13 8.06
CA TYR A 395 -20.88 4.98 8.87
C TYR A 395 -21.32 6.44 8.85
N ASP A 396 -21.65 6.97 7.67
CA ASP A 396 -22.16 8.34 7.55
C ASP A 396 -23.48 8.55 8.30
N ASP A 397 -24.41 7.60 8.20
CA ASP A 397 -25.71 7.66 8.89
C ASP A 397 -25.53 7.58 10.42
N ARG A 398 -24.45 6.95 10.91
CA ARG A 398 -24.08 6.88 12.34
C ARG A 398 -23.19 8.04 12.81
N GLY A 399 -22.73 8.90 11.90
CA GLY A 399 -21.74 9.95 12.22
C GLY A 399 -20.35 9.41 12.57
N GLU A 400 -20.00 8.22 12.11
CA GLU A 400 -18.70 7.58 12.33
C GLU A 400 -17.66 8.02 11.26
N PRO A 401 -16.35 7.96 11.57
CA PRO A 401 -15.31 8.31 10.61
C PRO A 401 -15.35 7.41 9.36
N LEU A 402 -15.42 8.03 8.18
CA LEU A 402 -15.41 7.31 6.91
C LEU A 402 -14.06 6.64 6.65
N PHE A 403 -14.09 5.53 5.90
CA PHE A 403 -12.92 4.81 5.43
C PHE A 403 -12.84 4.83 3.90
N GLY A 404 -11.71 4.38 3.34
CA GLY A 404 -11.44 4.52 1.92
C GLY A 404 -12.26 3.64 0.96
N GLY A 405 -13.14 2.74 1.39
CA GLY A 405 -13.86 1.85 0.46
C GLY A 405 -12.96 0.84 -0.27
N CYS A 406 -13.41 0.34 -1.43
CA CYS A 406 -12.88 -0.90 -2.05
C CYS A 406 -11.37 -0.92 -2.31
N ALA A 407 -10.79 0.20 -2.74
CA ALA A 407 -9.37 0.32 -3.07
C ALA A 407 -8.71 1.49 -2.32
N GLY A 408 -9.28 1.90 -1.17
CA GLY A 408 -8.84 3.08 -0.42
C GLY A 408 -9.40 4.41 -0.92
N PHE A 409 -10.07 4.44 -2.08
CA PHE A 409 -10.62 5.65 -2.72
C PHE A 409 -12.01 5.42 -3.34
N GLY A 410 -12.90 4.73 -2.63
CA GLY A 410 -14.13 4.16 -3.18
C GLY A 410 -13.79 3.14 -4.26
N CYS A 411 -14.23 3.40 -5.49
CA CYS A 411 -13.83 2.63 -6.67
C CYS A 411 -12.47 3.10 -7.20
N GLY A 412 -11.42 2.29 -7.05
CA GLY A 412 -10.07 2.61 -7.56
C GLY A 412 -9.84 2.40 -9.06
N ALA A 413 -10.87 1.98 -9.80
CA ALA A 413 -10.74 1.56 -11.20
C ALA A 413 -10.13 2.66 -12.07
N ALA A 414 -9.05 2.33 -12.77
CA ALA A 414 -8.23 3.23 -13.57
C ALA A 414 -7.61 4.44 -12.81
N PHE A 415 -7.81 4.55 -11.49
CA PHE A 415 -7.29 5.63 -10.66
C PHE A 415 -5.98 5.20 -9.98
N ASN A 416 -6.07 4.43 -8.90
CA ASN A 416 -4.90 3.91 -8.19
C ASN A 416 -4.60 2.45 -8.54
N PHE A 417 -5.39 1.85 -9.43
CA PHE A 417 -5.05 0.56 -10.01
C PHE A 417 -5.63 0.38 -11.41
N ILE A 418 -4.98 -0.51 -12.17
CA ILE A 418 -5.49 -1.10 -13.41
C ILE A 418 -5.25 -2.61 -13.39
N ALA A 419 -5.96 -3.37 -14.22
CA ALA A 419 -5.72 -4.79 -14.40
C ALA A 419 -5.14 -5.08 -15.79
N ILE A 420 -4.13 -5.93 -15.87
CA ILE A 420 -3.56 -6.41 -17.14
C ILE A 420 -3.81 -7.91 -17.24
N LEU A 421 -4.32 -8.35 -18.38
CA LEU A 421 -4.58 -9.75 -18.70
C LEU A 421 -3.37 -10.38 -19.40
N SER A 422 -3.36 -11.72 -19.53
CA SER A 422 -2.19 -12.45 -20.03
C SER A 422 -1.87 -12.14 -21.50
N ASP A 423 -2.82 -11.62 -22.26
CA ASP A 423 -2.65 -11.16 -23.64
C ASP A 423 -2.35 -9.64 -23.75
N GLY A 424 -2.10 -9.01 -22.60
CA GLY A 424 -1.78 -7.59 -22.49
C GLY A 424 -2.97 -6.64 -22.61
N GLU A 425 -4.20 -7.14 -22.75
CA GLU A 425 -5.39 -6.31 -22.65
C GLU A 425 -5.49 -5.68 -21.26
N VAL A 426 -5.71 -4.37 -21.21
CA VAL A 426 -5.78 -3.60 -19.97
C VAL A 426 -7.23 -3.27 -19.67
N HIS A 427 -7.65 -3.50 -18.43
CA HIS A 427 -8.98 -3.23 -17.92
C HIS A 427 -8.93 -2.23 -16.75
N ALA A 428 -9.94 -1.37 -16.64
CA ALA A 428 -10.09 -0.50 -15.48
C ALA A 428 -10.36 -1.32 -14.21
N CYS A 429 -11.14 -2.40 -14.33
CA CYS A 429 -11.36 -3.38 -13.27
C CYS A 429 -11.63 -4.76 -13.88
N ARG A 430 -10.90 -5.78 -13.44
CA ARG A 430 -11.06 -7.16 -13.97
C ARG A 430 -12.40 -7.82 -13.67
N LYS A 431 -13.25 -7.24 -12.81
CA LYS A 431 -14.53 -7.85 -12.38
C LYS A 431 -15.62 -7.86 -13.44
N PHE A 432 -15.44 -7.10 -14.51
CA PHE A 432 -16.36 -7.01 -15.64
C PHE A 432 -15.58 -6.55 -16.88
N PRO A 433 -16.12 -6.72 -18.10
CA PRO A 433 -15.48 -6.22 -19.31
C PRO A 433 -15.35 -4.69 -19.27
N SER A 434 -14.15 -4.19 -19.02
CA SER A 434 -13.85 -2.76 -18.89
C SER A 434 -12.55 -2.37 -19.61
N PRO A 435 -12.39 -2.71 -20.91
CA PRO A 435 -11.15 -2.47 -21.63
C PRO A 435 -10.83 -0.98 -21.71
N ILE A 436 -9.57 -0.65 -21.44
CA ILE A 436 -9.02 0.71 -21.52
C ILE A 436 -7.78 0.81 -22.41
N GLY A 437 -7.23 -0.30 -22.90
CA GLY A 437 -6.10 -0.31 -23.82
C GLY A 437 -5.45 -1.68 -23.94
N ASN A 438 -4.28 -1.75 -24.58
CA ASN A 438 -3.44 -2.95 -24.61
C ASN A 438 -1.95 -2.58 -24.52
N ILE A 439 -1.26 -3.10 -23.49
CA ILE A 439 0.13 -2.73 -23.15
C ILE A 439 1.18 -3.32 -24.12
N LEU A 440 0.76 -4.23 -25.02
CA LEU A 440 1.59 -4.71 -26.11
C LEU A 440 1.58 -3.76 -27.31
N LYS A 441 0.67 -2.79 -27.32
CA LYS A 441 0.50 -1.81 -28.41
C LYS A 441 0.71 -0.36 -27.96
N GLN A 442 0.62 -0.12 -26.65
CA GLN A 442 0.63 1.20 -26.03
C GLN A 442 1.51 1.13 -24.78
N SER A 443 2.13 2.25 -24.42
CA SER A 443 2.79 2.43 -23.12
C SER A 443 1.77 2.52 -21.97
N LEU A 444 2.23 2.27 -20.74
CA LEU A 444 1.40 2.44 -19.55
C LEU A 444 0.81 3.86 -19.43
N GLU A 445 1.62 4.88 -19.76
CA GLU A 445 1.22 6.29 -19.71
C GLU A 445 0.09 6.59 -20.71
N GLU A 446 0.16 6.07 -21.94
CA GLU A 446 -0.90 6.21 -22.95
C GLU A 446 -2.20 5.54 -22.50
N VAL A 447 -2.12 4.31 -21.97
CA VAL A 447 -3.31 3.59 -21.48
C VAL A 447 -3.93 4.31 -20.30
N TYR A 448 -3.12 4.79 -19.36
CA TYR A 448 -3.61 5.52 -18.20
C TYR A 448 -4.27 6.85 -18.60
N ASN A 449 -3.71 7.60 -19.55
CA ASN A 449 -4.26 8.90 -19.95
C ASN A 449 -5.39 8.82 -20.98
N ALA A 450 -5.74 7.62 -21.46
CA ALA A 450 -6.83 7.42 -22.41
C ALA A 450 -8.18 7.96 -21.88
N GLU A 451 -9.01 8.49 -22.78
CA GLU A 451 -10.34 9.01 -22.44
C GLU A 451 -11.22 7.94 -21.78
N THR A 452 -11.12 6.69 -22.25
CA THR A 452 -11.82 5.54 -21.66
C THR A 452 -11.41 5.29 -20.22
N ALA A 453 -10.11 5.35 -19.91
CA ALA A 453 -9.60 5.25 -18.55
C ALA A 453 -10.06 6.41 -17.66
N ALA A 454 -10.06 7.64 -18.19
CA ALA A 454 -10.55 8.82 -17.49
C ALA A 454 -12.03 8.69 -17.09
N ARG A 455 -12.88 8.15 -17.96
CA ARG A 455 -14.30 7.90 -17.65
C ARG A 455 -14.47 6.91 -16.50
N TYR A 456 -13.69 5.83 -16.47
CA TYR A 456 -13.71 4.88 -15.34
C TYR A 456 -13.18 5.50 -14.05
N ARG A 457 -12.16 6.36 -14.12
CA ARG A 457 -11.66 7.12 -12.97
C ARG A 457 -12.72 8.05 -12.38
N ASP A 458 -13.50 8.72 -13.21
CA ASP A 458 -14.56 9.62 -12.74
C ASP A 458 -15.75 8.86 -12.14
N GLY A 459 -15.95 7.62 -12.57
CA GLY A 459 -17.01 6.74 -12.09
C GLY A 459 -18.40 7.18 -12.55
N SER A 460 -19.43 6.69 -11.86
CA SER A 460 -20.82 6.94 -12.27
C SER A 460 -21.26 8.39 -12.07
N THR A 461 -21.83 8.99 -13.12
CA THR A 461 -22.41 10.34 -13.05
C THR A 461 -23.59 10.43 -12.09
N ALA A 462 -24.32 9.33 -11.85
CA ALA A 462 -25.40 9.27 -10.87
C ALA A 462 -24.94 9.53 -9.42
N CYS A 463 -23.63 9.43 -9.14
CA CYS A 463 -23.07 9.68 -7.82
C CYS A 463 -22.50 11.10 -7.65
N HIS A 464 -22.53 11.97 -8.69
CA HIS A 464 -21.86 13.28 -8.68
C HIS A 464 -22.32 14.22 -7.55
N GLY A 465 -23.60 14.20 -7.19
CA GLY A 465 -24.14 15.01 -6.10
C GLY A 465 -24.02 14.39 -4.71
N CYS A 466 -23.60 13.12 -4.59
CA CYS A 466 -23.56 12.43 -3.31
C CYS A 466 -22.24 12.70 -2.61
N LYS A 467 -22.26 13.25 -1.38
CA LYS A 467 -21.05 13.58 -0.58
C LYS A 467 -20.10 12.42 -0.30
N LEU A 468 -20.56 11.17 -0.49
CA LEU A 468 -19.76 9.97 -0.29
C LEU A 468 -18.98 9.54 -1.53
N LYS A 469 -19.08 10.26 -2.66
CA LYS A 469 -18.46 9.84 -3.93
C LYS A 469 -16.97 9.49 -3.80
N PRO A 470 -16.12 10.26 -3.10
CA PRO A 470 -14.68 9.98 -3.02
C PRO A 470 -14.32 8.68 -2.31
N VAL A 471 -15.19 8.23 -1.40
CA VAL A 471 -14.98 7.01 -0.58
C VAL A 471 -15.95 5.89 -0.95
N CYS A 472 -16.80 6.10 -1.96
CA CYS A 472 -17.78 5.13 -2.40
C CYS A 472 -17.90 5.05 -3.93
N GLY A 473 -18.87 5.76 -4.53
CA GLY A 473 -19.18 5.72 -5.96
C GLY A 473 -19.88 4.44 -6.45
N GLY A 474 -20.13 3.48 -5.56
CA GLY A 474 -20.68 2.17 -5.92
C GLY A 474 -19.67 1.26 -6.63
N CYS A 475 -20.07 0.02 -6.94
CA CYS A 475 -19.26 -0.94 -7.67
C CYS A 475 -19.70 -1.02 -9.13
N LEU A 476 -18.83 -0.55 -10.03
CA LEU A 476 -19.06 -0.58 -11.48
C LEU A 476 -19.36 -2.00 -12.01
N ALA A 477 -18.67 -3.00 -11.46
CA ALA A 477 -18.88 -4.39 -11.85
C ALA A 477 -20.27 -4.92 -11.45
N VAL A 478 -20.77 -4.51 -10.28
CA VAL A 478 -22.12 -4.90 -9.84
C VAL A 478 -23.15 -4.19 -10.71
N THR A 479 -23.00 -2.89 -10.97
CA THR A 479 -23.89 -2.16 -11.89
C THR A 479 -23.97 -2.83 -13.27
N ALA A 480 -22.82 -3.17 -13.86
CA ALA A 480 -22.75 -3.86 -15.15
C ALA A 480 -23.40 -5.25 -15.11
N SER A 481 -23.35 -5.95 -13.96
CA SER A 481 -23.99 -7.26 -13.80
C SER A 481 -25.51 -7.24 -13.94
N PHE A 482 -26.14 -6.08 -13.70
CA PHE A 482 -27.59 -5.87 -13.88
C PHE A 482 -27.94 -5.33 -15.28
N GLY A 483 -26.97 -5.29 -16.21
CA GLY A 483 -27.17 -4.76 -17.56
C GLY A 483 -27.29 -3.24 -17.62
N HIS A 484 -26.93 -2.54 -16.55
CA HIS A 484 -26.91 -1.08 -16.51
C HIS A 484 -25.56 -0.54 -16.97
N ASP A 485 -25.53 0.68 -17.50
CA ASP A 485 -24.29 1.37 -17.82
C ASP A 485 -23.58 1.81 -16.52
N PRO A 486 -22.40 1.25 -16.19
CA PRO A 486 -21.70 1.54 -14.95
C PRO A 486 -21.24 3.01 -14.83
N LEU A 487 -21.14 3.74 -15.94
CA LEU A 487 -20.65 5.13 -15.95
C LEU A 487 -21.77 6.15 -15.77
N THR A 488 -23.03 5.73 -15.88
CA THR A 488 -24.19 6.64 -15.75
C THR A 488 -25.22 6.17 -14.73
N SER A 489 -25.19 4.89 -14.37
CA SER A 489 -26.19 4.30 -13.45
C SER A 489 -25.65 4.18 -12.03
N LYS A 490 -26.55 4.30 -11.06
CA LYS A 490 -26.24 4.05 -9.65
C LYS A 490 -26.07 2.55 -9.42
N ASP A 491 -25.20 2.19 -8.49
CA ASP A 491 -25.11 0.83 -7.98
C ASP A 491 -26.49 0.35 -7.48
N PRO A 492 -27.04 -0.78 -7.99
CA PRO A 492 -28.35 -1.29 -7.62
C PRO A 492 -28.52 -1.58 -6.12
N TYR A 493 -27.42 -1.84 -5.41
CA TYR A 493 -27.42 -2.06 -3.96
C TYR A 493 -27.28 -0.79 -3.15
N CYS A 494 -27.07 0.37 -3.77
CA CYS A 494 -26.93 1.60 -3.03
C CYS A 494 -28.25 1.97 -2.35
N PHE A 495 -28.22 2.00 -1.02
CA PHE A 495 -29.37 2.35 -0.19
C PHE A 495 -29.39 3.80 0.30
N ARG A 496 -28.48 4.65 -0.19
CA ARG A 496 -28.51 6.08 0.08
C ARG A 496 -29.70 6.73 -0.61
N THR A 497 -30.57 7.38 0.15
CA THR A 497 -31.82 8.00 -0.36
C THR A 497 -31.66 9.48 -0.72
N LYS A 498 -30.59 10.15 -0.31
CA LYS A 498 -30.18 11.51 -0.72
C LYS A 498 -28.67 11.64 -0.81
#